data_AF-A0A8C4J8X3-F1
#
_entry.id   AF-A0A8C4J8X3-F1
#
_cell.length_a   1.000
_cell.length_b   1.000
_cell.length_c   1.000
_cell.angle_alpha   90.00
_cell.angle_beta   90.00
_cell.angle_gamma   90.00
#
_symmetry.space_group_name_H-M   'P 1'
#
loop_
_entity.id
_entity.type
_entity.pdbx_description
1 polymer ?
#
loop_
_entity_poly.entity_id
_entity_poly.type
_entity_poly.pdbx_seq_one_letter_code
_entity_poly.pdbx_strand_id
1 'polypeptide(L)'
;MTNEEPLPKKVRLSEADFKVLPRDELILRWKQYEAYVQALEGKYTDLNSNDVTGLRESEEKLKQQQQESARRENILVMRLATKEQEMQECTNQIQYLKQVQQPSVAQLRSTMVDPAINLFFLKMKGELEQTKDKLEQAQNELSAWKFTPDSFFLPLCFRGLTASDYSEEMAISEKKSFLERVDICKIVLFEENRGKNRSLKSVARCVYRQFGGERT
;
A
#
# COMPACT_ATOMS: atom_id res chain seq x y z
N MET A 1 44.49 19.01 42.52
CA MET A 1 45.66 19.23 43.40
C MET A 1 45.15 19.94 44.65
N THR A 2 44.53 19.21 45.57
CA THR A 2 44.11 19.77 46.88
C THR A 2 45.30 19.65 47.81
N ASN A 3 45.99 20.76 48.03
CA ASN A 3 46.97 20.90 49.11
C ASN A 3 46.18 20.93 50.43
N GLU A 4 45.75 19.75 50.88
CA GLU A 4 45.18 19.58 52.22
C GLU A 4 46.33 19.69 53.22
N GLU A 5 46.37 20.79 53.97
CA GLU A 5 47.29 20.96 55.08
C GLU A 5 47.05 19.82 56.10
N PRO A 6 48.10 19.13 56.58
CA PRO A 6 47.92 17.94 57.40
C PRO A 6 47.17 18.29 58.69
N LEU A 7 46.02 17.65 58.89
CA LEU A 7 45.16 17.88 60.05
C LEU A 7 45.96 17.76 61.36
N PRO A 8 45.75 18.68 62.31
CA PRO A 8 46.37 18.59 63.62
C PRO A 8 46.11 17.21 64.25
N LYS A 9 47.11 16.65 64.94
CA LYS A 9 46.95 15.33 65.58
C LYS A 9 46.12 15.46 66.84
N LYS A 10 45.13 14.58 67.03
CA LYS A 10 44.32 14.53 68.25
C LYS A 10 45.21 14.21 69.46
N VAL A 11 45.37 15.17 70.36
CA VAL A 11 46.03 14.98 71.64
C VAL A 11 45.08 14.23 72.59
N ARG A 12 45.60 13.22 73.30
CA ARG A 12 44.89 12.55 74.40
C ARG A 12 45.63 12.82 75.71
N LEU A 13 44.88 13.24 76.72
CA LEU A 13 45.35 13.39 78.10
C LEU A 13 44.59 12.39 78.97
N SER A 14 45.30 11.66 79.81
CA SER A 14 44.75 10.77 80.82
C SER A 14 44.70 11.47 82.19
N GLU A 15 43.92 10.93 83.12
CA GLU A 15 43.78 11.52 84.46
C GLU A 15 45.11 11.58 85.23
N ALA A 16 46.03 10.64 84.98
CA ALA A 16 47.36 10.62 85.57
C ALA A 16 48.24 11.79 85.08
N ASP A 17 48.07 12.22 83.83
CA ASP A 17 48.87 13.27 83.21
C ASP A 17 48.65 14.64 83.89
N PHE A 18 47.43 14.89 84.41
CA PHE A 18 47.13 16.12 85.14
C PHE A 18 47.85 16.25 86.49
N LYS A 19 48.32 15.13 87.05
CA LYS A 19 49.09 15.10 88.31
C LYS A 19 50.60 15.20 88.09
N VAL A 20 51.07 14.89 86.87
CA VAL A 20 52.49 14.73 86.55
C VAL A 20 53.01 15.86 85.66
N LEU A 21 52.17 16.41 84.77
CA LEU A 21 52.61 17.43 83.82
C LEU A 21 52.61 18.84 84.42
N PRO A 22 53.62 19.66 84.09
CA PRO A 22 53.63 21.07 84.47
C PRO A 22 52.53 21.85 83.73
N ARG A 23 52.10 22.96 84.34
CA ARG A 23 51.03 23.83 83.82
C ARG A 23 51.25 24.24 82.37
N ASP A 24 52.47 24.59 81.98
CA ASP A 24 52.78 25.08 80.65
C ASP A 24 52.59 24.01 79.56
N GLU A 25 52.92 22.75 79.89
CA GLU A 25 52.74 21.64 78.96
C GLU A 25 51.26 21.27 78.81
N LEU A 26 50.48 21.35 79.89
CA LEU A 26 49.02 21.21 79.82
C LEU A 26 48.38 22.28 78.93
N ILE A 27 48.82 23.54 79.04
CA ILE A 27 48.36 24.64 78.18
C ILE A 27 48.71 24.37 76.71
N LEU A 28 49.93 23.90 76.43
CA LEU A 28 50.34 23.55 75.07
C LEU A 28 49.48 22.45 74.46
N ARG A 29 49.21 21.39 75.24
CA ARG A 29 48.37 20.25 74.83
C ARG A 29 46.91 20.66 74.63
N TRP A 30 46.39 21.56 75.45
CA TRP A 30 45.04 22.12 75.29
C TRP A 30 44.94 22.95 74.00
N LYS A 31 45.90 23.84 73.72
CA LYS A 31 45.94 24.61 72.47
C LYS A 31 46.00 23.72 71.22
N GLN A 32 46.76 22.62 71.29
CA GLN A 32 46.79 21.63 70.20
C GLN A 32 45.44 20.92 70.01
N TYR A 33 44.73 20.63 71.10
CA TYR A 33 43.39 20.05 71.03
C TYR A 33 42.37 21.05 70.48
N GLU A 34 42.43 22.31 70.89
CA GLU A 34 41.58 23.39 70.37
C GLU A 34 41.79 23.59 68.86
N ALA A 35 43.04 23.62 68.40
CA ALA A 35 43.36 23.69 66.97
C ALA A 35 42.83 22.47 66.19
N TYR A 36 42.88 21.27 66.78
CA TYR A 36 42.30 20.07 66.18
C TYR A 36 40.77 20.16 66.07
N VAL A 37 40.08 20.62 67.12
CA VAL A 37 38.63 20.81 67.12
C VAL A 37 38.24 21.84 66.07
N GLN A 38 38.91 23.00 66.02
CA GLN A 38 38.65 24.04 65.04
C GLN A 38 38.83 23.54 63.59
N ALA A 39 39.88 22.74 63.34
CA ALA A 39 40.10 22.13 62.02
C ALA A 39 38.98 21.13 61.64
N LEU A 40 38.49 20.34 62.60
CA LEU A 40 37.36 19.43 62.37
C LEU A 40 36.05 20.18 62.10
N GLU A 41 35.77 21.24 62.86
CA GLU A 41 34.59 22.06 62.70
C GLU A 41 34.59 22.77 61.33
N GLY A 42 35.72 23.33 60.92
CA GLY A 42 35.90 23.91 59.59
C GLY A 42 35.65 22.89 58.48
N LYS A 43 36.24 21.70 58.59
CA LYS A 43 36.03 20.62 57.62
C LYS A 43 34.56 20.17 57.56
N TYR A 44 33.89 20.11 58.71
CA TYR A 44 32.46 19.77 58.76
C TYR A 44 31.60 20.84 58.08
N THR A 45 31.88 22.12 58.30
CA THR A 45 31.16 23.21 57.64
C THR A 45 31.37 23.20 56.13
N ASP A 46 32.60 22.95 55.67
CA ASP A 46 32.95 22.93 54.24
C ASP A 46 32.25 21.77 53.52
N LEU A 47 32.27 20.57 54.12
CA LEU A 47 31.56 19.39 53.60
C LEU A 47 30.05 19.63 53.55
N ASN A 48 29.48 20.26 54.58
CA ASN A 48 28.04 20.48 54.67
C ASN A 48 27.57 21.57 53.69
N SER A 49 28.34 22.64 53.47
CA SER A 49 27.92 23.73 52.59
C SER A 49 28.07 23.37 51.12
N ASN A 50 29.22 22.83 50.71
CA ASN A 50 29.55 22.68 49.30
C ASN A 50 29.14 21.33 48.74
N ASP A 51 29.50 20.24 49.41
CA ASP A 51 29.28 18.90 48.86
C ASP A 51 27.82 18.49 49.01
N VAL A 52 27.22 18.63 50.20
CA VAL A 52 25.84 18.17 50.42
C VAL A 52 24.84 19.02 49.65
N THR A 53 24.96 20.35 49.70
CA THR A 53 24.05 21.26 48.97
C THR A 53 24.21 21.14 47.47
N GLY A 54 25.45 21.12 46.97
CA GLY A 54 25.73 21.00 45.54
C GLY A 54 25.26 19.67 44.97
N LEU A 55 25.45 18.56 45.69
CA LEU A 55 24.94 17.25 45.29
C LEU A 55 23.42 17.25 45.23
N ARG A 56 22.73 17.83 46.22
CA ARG A 56 21.26 17.91 46.24
C ARG A 56 20.70 18.71 45.06
N GLU A 57 21.29 19.85 44.75
CA GLU A 57 20.91 20.65 43.59
C GLU A 57 21.17 19.91 42.27
N SER A 58 22.29 19.18 42.19
CA SER A 58 22.63 18.40 41.00
C SER A 58 21.66 17.22 40.80
N GLU A 59 21.26 16.57 41.89
CA GLU A 59 20.27 15.49 41.90
C GLU A 59 18.90 16.00 41.42
N GLU A 60 18.45 17.15 41.94
CA GLU A 60 17.20 17.78 41.51
C GLU A 60 17.22 18.16 40.02
N LYS A 61 18.33 18.73 39.54
CA LYS A 61 18.50 19.05 38.11
C LYS A 61 18.45 17.80 37.24
N LEU A 62 19.14 16.73 37.62
CA LEU A 62 19.11 15.46 36.89
C LEU A 62 17.71 14.85 36.86
N LYS A 63 16.99 14.91 37.99
CA LYS A 63 15.61 14.42 38.08
C LYS A 63 14.66 15.20 37.18
N GLN A 64 14.80 16.53 37.13
CA GLN A 64 14.02 17.37 36.21
C GLN A 64 14.34 17.05 34.74
N GLN A 65 15.62 16.89 34.39
CA GLN A 65 16.03 16.50 33.03
C GLN A 65 15.47 15.13 32.64
N GLN A 66 15.50 14.16 33.55
CA GLN A 66 14.94 12.84 33.32
C GLN A 66 13.43 12.91 33.07
N GLN A 67 12.70 13.68 33.89
CA GLN A 67 11.25 13.85 33.73
C GLN A 67 10.89 14.52 32.40
N GLU A 68 11.63 15.55 32.01
CA GLU A 68 11.44 16.24 30.73
C GLU A 68 11.78 15.32 29.55
N SER A 69 12.84 14.52 29.66
CA SER A 69 13.21 13.51 28.67
C SER A 69 12.10 12.47 28.50
N ALA A 70 11.59 11.92 29.61
CA ALA A 70 10.48 10.96 29.59
C ALA A 70 9.20 11.58 29.00
N ARG A 71 8.91 12.85 29.30
CA ARG A 71 7.77 13.56 28.71
C ARG A 71 7.92 13.68 27.19
N ARG A 72 9.10 14.02 26.69
CA ARG A 72 9.40 14.10 25.24
C ARG A 72 9.26 12.75 24.57
N GLU A 73 9.78 11.70 25.19
CA GLU A 73 9.68 10.33 24.69
C GLU A 73 8.22 9.89 24.55
N ASN A 74 7.38 10.12 25.56
CA ASN A 74 5.95 9.80 25.49
C ASN A 74 5.23 10.51 24.35
N ILE A 75 5.57 11.78 24.08
CA ILE A 75 5.02 12.52 22.93
C ILE A 75 5.46 11.88 21.61
N LEU A 76 6.73 11.49 21.50
CA LEU A 76 7.24 10.83 20.30
C LEU A 76 6.57 9.49 20.07
N VAL A 77 6.37 8.69 21.12
CA VAL A 77 5.65 7.40 21.05
C VAL A 77 4.22 7.61 20.56
N MET A 78 3.49 8.58 21.11
CA MET A 78 2.13 8.89 20.67
C MET A 78 2.09 9.30 19.20
N ARG A 79 3.02 10.17 18.76
CA ARG A 79 3.13 10.59 17.35
C ARG A 79 3.49 9.43 16.43
N LEU A 80 4.38 8.55 16.87
CA LEU A 80 4.77 7.35 16.13
C LEU A 80 3.57 6.44 15.93
N ALA A 81 2.80 6.16 17.00
CA ALA A 81 1.59 5.36 16.93
C ALA A 81 0.56 5.95 15.96
N THR A 82 0.37 7.28 15.96
CA THR A 82 -0.49 7.95 14.97
C THR A 82 0.02 7.74 13.54
N LYS A 83 1.33 7.88 13.31
CA LYS A 83 1.92 7.66 11.98
C LYS A 83 1.82 6.22 11.51
N GLU A 84 1.99 5.25 12.41
CA GLU A 84 1.78 3.83 12.12
C GLU A 84 0.33 3.54 11.75
N GLN A 85 -0.62 4.14 12.46
CA GLN A 85 -2.04 4.04 12.13
C GLN A 85 -2.35 4.63 10.74
N GLU A 86 -1.87 5.84 10.44
CA GLU A 86 -2.06 6.47 9.12
C GLU A 86 -1.49 5.59 7.98
N MET A 87 -0.33 4.96 8.21
CA MET A 87 0.29 4.05 7.24
C MET A 87 -0.55 2.78 7.04
N GLN A 88 -1.11 2.22 8.11
CA GLN A 88 -1.99 1.06 8.02
C GLN A 88 -3.29 1.41 7.27
N GLU A 89 -3.87 2.59 7.52
CA GLU A 89 -5.04 3.08 6.81
C GLU A 89 -4.76 3.28 5.31
N CYS A 90 -3.60 3.85 4.96
CA CYS A 90 -3.16 3.96 3.56
C CYS A 90 -3.01 2.58 2.90
N THR A 91 -2.42 1.62 3.60
CA THR A 91 -2.27 0.24 3.11
C THR A 91 -3.63 -0.41 2.85
N ASN A 92 -4.59 -0.22 3.76
CA ASN A 92 -5.96 -0.70 3.61
C ASN A 92 -6.66 -0.06 2.41
N GLN A 93 -6.51 1.25 2.20
CA GLN A 93 -7.04 1.95 1.02
C GLN A 93 -6.44 1.41 -0.28
N ILE A 94 -5.12 1.19 -0.32
CA ILE A 94 -4.45 0.60 -1.47
C ILE A 94 -4.98 -0.81 -1.75
N GLN A 95 -5.16 -1.63 -0.71
CA GLN A 95 -5.69 -2.98 -0.87
C GLN A 95 -7.14 -2.96 -1.39
N TYR A 96 -7.97 -2.07 -0.85
CA TYR A 96 -9.34 -1.87 -1.33
C TYR A 96 -9.35 -1.43 -2.81
N LEU A 97 -8.55 -0.42 -3.17
CA LEU A 97 -8.45 0.03 -4.56
C LEU A 97 -7.92 -1.06 -5.48
N LYS A 98 -6.94 -1.86 -5.05
CA LYS A 98 -6.47 -3.02 -5.82
C LYS A 98 -7.57 -4.05 -6.07
N GLN A 99 -8.45 -4.29 -5.10
CA GLN A 99 -9.59 -5.19 -5.28
C GLN A 99 -10.62 -4.62 -6.26
N VAL A 100 -10.97 -3.32 -6.12
CA VAL A 100 -11.91 -2.64 -7.02
C VAL A 100 -11.34 -2.50 -8.44
N GLN A 101 -10.03 -2.31 -8.57
CA GLN A 101 -9.33 -2.06 -9.82
C GLN A 101 -8.74 -3.33 -10.45
N GLN A 102 -9.08 -4.52 -9.96
CA GLN A 102 -8.93 -5.76 -10.73
C GLN A 102 -10.25 -6.10 -11.44
N PRO A 103 -10.62 -5.41 -12.54
CA PRO A 103 -11.70 -5.88 -13.39
C PRO A 103 -11.34 -7.28 -13.90
N SER A 104 -12.30 -8.20 -13.82
CA SER A 104 -12.13 -9.54 -14.38
C SER A 104 -11.74 -9.44 -15.86
N VAL A 105 -11.01 -10.42 -16.37
CA VAL A 105 -10.61 -10.45 -17.80
C VAL A 105 -11.82 -10.28 -18.73
N ALA A 106 -13.01 -10.74 -18.33
CA ALA A 106 -14.26 -10.53 -19.04
C ALA A 106 -14.72 -9.06 -19.05
N GLN A 107 -14.64 -8.36 -17.91
CA GLN A 107 -14.94 -6.93 -17.82
C GLN A 107 -13.94 -6.10 -18.62
N LEU A 108 -12.64 -6.42 -18.54
CA LEU A 108 -11.61 -5.78 -19.36
C LEU A 108 -11.86 -5.93 -20.85
N ARG A 109 -12.19 -7.15 -21.30
CA ARG A 109 -12.57 -7.40 -22.70
C ARG A 109 -13.80 -6.58 -23.09
N SER A 110 -14.82 -6.52 -22.23
CA SER A 110 -16.03 -5.73 -22.49
C SER A 110 -15.78 -4.22 -22.52
N THR A 111 -14.81 -3.68 -21.77
CA THR A 111 -14.45 -2.26 -21.80
C THR A 111 -13.50 -1.90 -22.95
N MET A 112 -12.72 -2.86 -23.45
CA MET A 112 -11.80 -2.65 -24.58
C MET A 112 -12.48 -2.83 -25.94
N VAL A 113 -13.59 -3.56 -26.00
CA VAL A 113 -14.42 -3.64 -27.20
C VAL A 113 -15.38 -2.46 -27.20
N ASP A 114 -15.41 -1.69 -28.29
CA ASP A 114 -16.37 -0.60 -28.47
C ASP A 114 -17.81 -1.09 -28.16
N PRO A 115 -18.63 -0.32 -27.41
CA PRO A 115 -19.97 -0.76 -27.00
C PRO A 115 -20.88 -1.21 -28.16
N ALA A 116 -20.79 -0.55 -29.32
CA ALA A 116 -21.58 -0.94 -30.49
C ALA A 116 -21.05 -2.25 -31.09
N ILE A 117 -19.72 -2.39 -31.18
CA ILE A 117 -19.07 -3.62 -31.64
C ILE A 117 -19.38 -4.81 -30.72
N ASN A 118 -19.35 -4.60 -29.39
CA ASN A 118 -19.66 -5.64 -28.41
C ASN A 118 -21.11 -6.13 -28.56
N LEU A 119 -22.05 -5.21 -28.82
CA LEU A 119 -23.45 -5.56 -29.06
C LEU A 119 -23.62 -6.44 -30.32
N PHE A 120 -22.87 -6.15 -31.38
CA PHE A 120 -22.86 -7.00 -32.58
C PHE A 120 -22.27 -8.39 -32.30
N PHE A 121 -21.16 -8.49 -31.55
CA PHE A 121 -20.60 -9.79 -31.17
C PHE A 121 -21.58 -10.63 -30.34
N LEU A 122 -22.27 -10.01 -29.38
CA LEU A 122 -23.29 -10.69 -28.57
C LEU A 122 -24.46 -11.18 -29.43
N LYS A 123 -24.93 -10.34 -30.35
CA LYS A 123 -26.01 -10.68 -31.26
C LYS A 123 -25.62 -11.82 -32.21
N MET A 124 -24.45 -11.73 -32.84
CA MET A 124 -23.91 -12.79 -33.70
C MET A 124 -23.75 -14.11 -32.94
N LYS A 125 -23.24 -14.07 -31.70
CA LYS A 125 -23.12 -15.27 -30.87
C LYS A 125 -24.49 -15.89 -30.58
N GLY A 126 -25.50 -15.07 -30.29
CA GLY A 126 -26.87 -15.54 -30.05
C GLY A 126 -27.51 -16.15 -31.30
N GLU A 127 -27.33 -15.53 -32.47
CA GLU A 127 -27.81 -16.07 -33.75
C GLU A 127 -27.10 -17.39 -34.09
N LEU A 128 -25.80 -17.50 -33.82
CA LEU A 128 -25.02 -18.72 -34.02
C LEU A 128 -25.45 -19.87 -33.09
N GLU A 129 -25.72 -19.59 -31.81
CA GLU A 129 -26.23 -20.64 -30.90
C GLU A 129 -27.65 -21.07 -31.29
N GLN A 130 -28.54 -20.12 -31.62
CA GLN A 130 -29.89 -20.46 -32.09
C GLN A 130 -29.89 -21.31 -33.36
N THR A 131 -29.00 -21.02 -34.31
CA THR A 131 -28.89 -21.83 -35.54
C THR A 131 -28.33 -23.21 -35.26
N LYS A 132 -27.37 -23.32 -34.34
CA LYS A 132 -26.84 -24.61 -33.88
C LYS A 132 -27.92 -25.44 -33.16
N ASP A 133 -28.71 -24.83 -32.28
CA ASP A 133 -29.83 -25.50 -31.60
C ASP A 133 -30.87 -26.01 -32.60
N LYS A 134 -31.23 -25.19 -33.60
CA LYS A 134 -32.15 -25.59 -34.68
C LYS A 134 -31.57 -26.73 -35.52
N LEU A 135 -30.27 -26.70 -35.81
CA LEU A 135 -29.59 -27.77 -36.54
C LEU A 135 -29.59 -29.07 -35.73
N GLU A 136 -29.28 -29.00 -34.43
CA GLU A 136 -29.32 -30.16 -33.54
C GLU A 136 -30.75 -30.71 -33.41
N GLN A 137 -31.76 -29.85 -33.30
CA GLN A 137 -33.16 -30.26 -33.30
C GLN A 137 -33.54 -30.95 -34.61
N ALA A 138 -33.24 -30.34 -35.76
CA ALA A 138 -33.52 -30.94 -37.06
C ALA A 138 -32.79 -32.27 -37.27
N GLN A 139 -31.55 -32.37 -36.78
CA GLN A 139 -30.77 -33.61 -36.81
C GLN A 139 -31.36 -34.68 -35.89
N ASN A 140 -31.81 -34.30 -34.69
CA ASN A 140 -32.48 -35.19 -33.76
C ASN A 140 -33.82 -35.69 -34.33
N GLU A 141 -34.60 -34.80 -34.95
CA GLU A 141 -35.81 -35.17 -35.67
C GLU A 141 -35.51 -36.14 -36.81
N LEU A 142 -34.56 -35.84 -37.71
CA LEU A 142 -34.13 -36.74 -38.80
C LEU A 142 -33.62 -38.09 -38.28
N SER A 143 -32.93 -38.11 -37.15
CA SER A 143 -32.48 -39.35 -36.52
C SER A 143 -33.65 -40.15 -35.92
N ALA A 144 -34.67 -39.47 -35.38
CA ALA A 144 -35.90 -40.08 -34.88
C ALA A 144 -36.76 -40.64 -36.02
N TRP A 145 -36.71 -40.05 -37.22
CA TRP A 145 -37.31 -40.61 -38.43
C TRP A 145 -36.60 -41.87 -38.94
N LYS A 146 -35.37 -42.14 -38.50
CA LYS A 146 -34.52 -43.17 -39.13
C LYS A 146 -34.57 -44.56 -38.50
N PHE A 147 -35.37 -44.82 -37.46
CA PHE A 147 -35.43 -46.17 -36.87
C PHE A 147 -36.81 -46.59 -36.37
N THR A 148 -37.56 -47.26 -37.26
CA THR A 148 -38.29 -48.49 -36.91
C THR A 148 -37.94 -49.54 -37.98
N PRO A 149 -37.11 -50.55 -37.67
CA PRO A 149 -36.68 -51.56 -38.64
C PRO A 149 -37.71 -52.68 -38.88
N ASP A 150 -38.95 -52.57 -38.40
CA ASP A 150 -40.00 -53.58 -38.57
C ASP A 150 -41.20 -53.03 -39.34
N SER A 151 -41.07 -52.88 -40.66
CA SER A 151 -42.22 -52.96 -41.57
C SER A 151 -41.75 -53.39 -42.95
N PHE A 152 -41.73 -54.72 -43.17
CA PHE A 152 -41.82 -55.29 -44.51
C PHE A 152 -43.03 -54.65 -45.22
N PHE A 153 -42.81 -53.83 -46.26
CA PHE A 153 -43.47 -53.95 -47.56
C PHE A 153 -43.06 -52.83 -48.55
N LEU A 154 -42.35 -53.29 -49.58
CA LEU A 154 -42.28 -52.84 -50.97
C LEU A 154 -41.55 -51.54 -51.40
N PRO A 155 -40.86 -51.58 -52.56
CA PRO A 155 -39.94 -50.56 -53.03
C PRO A 155 -40.57 -49.73 -54.17
N LEU A 156 -41.24 -48.63 -53.85
CA LEU A 156 -41.73 -47.70 -54.88
C LEU A 156 -41.74 -46.27 -54.32
N CYS A 157 -40.62 -45.57 -54.50
CA CYS A 157 -40.53 -44.12 -54.77
C CYS A 157 -39.08 -43.65 -54.55
N PHE A 158 -38.18 -43.99 -55.48
CA PHE A 158 -36.95 -43.24 -55.69
C PHE A 158 -36.87 -42.85 -57.17
N ARG A 159 -37.80 -41.99 -57.58
CA ARG A 159 -37.68 -41.20 -58.80
C ARG A 159 -38.25 -39.82 -58.51
N GLY A 160 -37.41 -38.95 -57.97
CA GLY A 160 -37.78 -37.57 -57.66
C GLY A 160 -36.75 -36.91 -56.76
N LEU A 161 -35.86 -36.15 -57.39
CA LEU A 161 -35.15 -34.98 -56.87
C LEU A 161 -34.59 -35.07 -55.44
N THR A 162 -33.26 -35.20 -55.41
CA THR A 162 -32.32 -34.84 -54.36
C THR A 162 -32.82 -33.75 -53.40
N ALA A 163 -33.35 -34.17 -52.24
CA ALA A 163 -33.51 -33.29 -51.07
C ALA A 163 -32.16 -32.71 -50.57
N SER A 164 -31.04 -33.34 -50.95
CA SER A 164 -29.69 -32.83 -50.71
C SER A 164 -29.43 -31.52 -51.44
N ASP A 165 -29.95 -31.35 -52.66
CA ASP A 165 -29.66 -30.17 -53.49
C ASP A 165 -30.45 -28.96 -52.99
N TYR A 166 -31.66 -29.17 -52.44
CA TYR A 166 -32.45 -28.10 -51.82
C TYR A 166 -31.84 -27.59 -50.50
N SER A 167 -31.20 -28.48 -49.71
CA SER A 167 -30.52 -28.09 -48.47
C SER A 167 -29.18 -27.38 -48.75
N GLU A 168 -28.42 -27.83 -49.75
CA GLU A 168 -27.19 -27.15 -50.15
C GLU A 168 -27.47 -25.80 -50.80
N GLU A 169 -28.49 -25.66 -51.66
CA GLU A 169 -28.84 -24.37 -52.24
C GLU A 169 -29.34 -23.36 -51.18
N MET A 170 -30.14 -23.80 -50.19
CA MET A 170 -30.55 -22.93 -49.09
C MET A 170 -29.37 -22.53 -48.20
N ALA A 171 -28.45 -23.45 -47.89
CA ALA A 171 -27.24 -23.16 -47.11
C ALA A 171 -26.25 -22.27 -47.87
N ILE A 172 -26.13 -22.44 -49.20
CA ILE A 172 -25.32 -21.60 -50.08
C ILE A 172 -25.95 -20.21 -50.21
N SER A 173 -27.28 -20.12 -50.35
CA SER A 173 -28.06 -18.87 -50.36
C SER A 173 -27.88 -18.09 -49.05
N GLU A 174 -28.00 -18.73 -47.90
CA GLU A 174 -27.78 -18.10 -46.59
C GLU A 174 -26.32 -17.68 -46.38
N LYS A 175 -25.35 -18.52 -46.77
CA LYS A 175 -23.92 -18.14 -46.75
C LYS A 175 -23.63 -16.95 -47.67
N LYS A 176 -24.23 -16.91 -48.85
CA LYS A 176 -24.06 -15.81 -49.81
C LYS A 176 -24.67 -14.52 -49.26
N SER A 177 -25.85 -14.60 -48.66
CA SER A 177 -26.49 -13.50 -47.94
C SER A 177 -25.67 -13.02 -46.73
N PHE A 178 -25.03 -13.93 -46.00
CA PHE A 178 -24.16 -13.61 -44.87
C PHE A 178 -22.87 -12.92 -45.33
N LEU A 179 -22.21 -13.44 -46.37
CA LEU A 179 -21.02 -12.85 -46.98
C LEU A 179 -21.31 -11.46 -47.54
N GLU A 180 -22.42 -11.27 -48.24
CA GLU A 180 -22.84 -9.94 -48.72
C GLU A 180 -23.08 -8.96 -47.57
N ARG A 181 -23.73 -9.39 -46.47
CA ARG A 181 -23.94 -8.53 -45.30
C ARG A 181 -22.63 -8.16 -44.60
N VAL A 182 -21.70 -9.11 -44.49
CA VAL A 182 -20.36 -8.87 -43.93
C VAL A 182 -19.55 -7.91 -44.81
N ASP A 183 -19.64 -8.04 -46.13
CA ASP A 183 -18.94 -7.16 -47.06
C ASP A 183 -19.55 -5.76 -47.10
N ILE A 184 -20.88 -5.63 -47.04
CA ILE A 184 -21.55 -4.32 -46.86
C ILE A 184 -21.11 -3.68 -45.54
N CYS A 185 -21.07 -4.42 -44.43
CA CYS A 185 -20.58 -3.89 -43.15
C CYS A 185 -19.11 -3.45 -43.22
N LYS A 186 -18.24 -4.21 -43.90
CA LYS A 186 -16.84 -3.80 -44.12
C LYS A 186 -16.72 -2.53 -44.96
N ILE A 187 -17.53 -2.39 -46.01
CA ILE A 187 -17.55 -1.18 -46.86
C ILE A 187 -18.01 0.04 -46.07
N VAL A 188 -19.08 -0.10 -45.26
CA VAL A 188 -19.58 0.99 -44.41
C VAL A 188 -18.54 1.40 -43.37
N LEU A 189 -17.90 0.44 -42.68
CA LEU A 189 -16.83 0.73 -41.72
C LEU A 189 -15.58 1.33 -42.37
N PHE A 190 -15.27 0.96 -43.62
CA PHE A 190 -14.15 1.52 -44.38
C PHE A 190 -14.45 2.97 -44.81
N GLU A 191 -15.64 3.26 -45.33
CA GLU A 191 -16.04 4.63 -45.69
C GLU A 191 -16.21 5.53 -44.46
N GLU A 192 -16.70 5.01 -43.34
CA GLU A 192 -16.79 5.77 -42.08
C GLU A 192 -15.41 6.08 -41.51
N ASN A 193 -14.46 5.13 -41.56
CA ASN A 193 -13.05 5.39 -41.23
C ASN A 193 -12.39 6.37 -42.22
N ARG A 194 -12.74 6.33 -43.51
CA ARG A 194 -12.24 7.26 -44.53
C ARG A 194 -12.81 8.67 -44.33
N GLY A 195 -14.05 8.80 -43.85
CA GLY A 195 -14.70 10.05 -43.43
C GLY A 195 -14.04 10.66 -42.19
N LYS A 196 -13.82 9.85 -41.14
CA LYS A 196 -13.09 10.26 -39.92
C LYS A 196 -11.65 10.68 -40.23
N ASN A 197 -10.94 9.98 -41.12
CA ASN A 197 -9.60 10.37 -41.58
C ASN A 197 -9.58 11.65 -42.42
N ARG A 198 -10.65 11.97 -43.18
CA ARG A 198 -10.78 13.24 -43.91
C ARG A 198 -11.04 14.41 -42.95
N SER A 199 -11.86 14.21 -41.93
CA SER A 199 -12.08 15.19 -40.84
C SER A 199 -10.80 15.42 -40.02
N LEU A 200 -10.09 14.36 -39.62
CA LEU A 200 -8.79 14.47 -38.94
C LEU A 200 -7.73 15.17 -39.80
N LYS A 201 -7.71 14.94 -41.12
CA LYS A 201 -6.84 15.69 -42.05
C LYS A 201 -7.25 17.16 -42.19
N SER A 202 -8.53 17.52 -42.09
CA SER A 202 -8.95 18.93 -42.11
C SER A 202 -8.67 19.63 -40.78
N VAL A 203 -8.86 18.94 -39.65
CA VAL A 203 -8.51 19.41 -38.30
C VAL A 203 -6.99 19.55 -38.17
N ALA A 204 -6.19 18.59 -38.61
CA ALA A 204 -4.73 18.69 -38.62
C ALA A 204 -4.25 19.86 -39.51
N ARG A 205 -4.90 20.10 -40.66
CA ARG A 205 -4.58 21.22 -41.56
C ARG A 205 -5.03 22.58 -40.99
N CYS A 206 -6.07 22.60 -40.15
CA CYS A 206 -6.53 23.78 -39.41
C CYS A 206 -5.57 24.11 -38.26
N VAL A 207 -5.19 23.10 -37.48
CA VAL A 207 -4.25 23.23 -36.35
C VAL A 207 -2.84 23.63 -36.82
N TYR A 208 -2.34 23.08 -37.94
CA TYR A 208 -1.04 23.47 -38.51
C TYR A 208 -1.02 24.95 -38.97
N ARG A 209 -2.15 25.46 -39.48
CA ARG A 209 -2.27 26.87 -39.89
C ARG A 209 -2.37 27.83 -38.69
N GLN A 210 -2.78 27.32 -37.53
CA GLN A 210 -3.03 28.12 -36.32
C GLN A 210 -1.80 28.18 -35.38
N PHE A 211 -0.84 27.24 -35.50
CA PHE A 211 0.30 27.11 -34.57
C PHE A 211 1.71 27.05 -35.20
N GLY A 212 1.87 27.22 -36.52
CA GLY A 212 3.23 27.35 -37.06
C GLY A 212 3.32 27.31 -38.57
N GLY A 213 3.45 28.48 -39.19
CA GLY A 213 3.66 28.59 -40.63
C GLY A 213 3.86 29.98 -41.22
N GLU A 214 4.36 30.96 -40.45
CA GLU A 214 5.10 32.09 -41.04
C GLU A 214 6.59 31.73 -41.02
N ARG A 215 7.12 31.40 -42.18
CA ARG A 215 8.52 31.63 -42.51
C ARG A 215 8.56 31.88 -44.02
N THR A 216 8.75 33.15 -44.37
CA THR A 216 9.35 33.72 -45.59
C THR A 216 9.14 32.97 -46.90
#